data_AF-A0AAE0K031-F1
#
_entry.id   AF-A0AAE0K031-F1
#
_cell.length_a   1.000
_cell.length_b   1.000
_cell.length_c   1.000
_cell.angle_alpha   90.00
_cell.angle_beta   90.00
_cell.angle_gamma   90.00
#
_symmetry.space_group_name_H-M   'P 1'
#
loop_
_entity.id
_entity.type
_entity.pdbx_description
1 polymer ?
#
loop_
_entity_poly.entity_id
_entity_poly.type
_entity_poly.pdbx_seq_one_letter_code
_entity_poly.pdbx_strand_id
1 'polypeptide(L)'
;MPGNESTTATSFIPRDELKVGNADLTLIATSPLAYFDEASSDPWLNISTSLTDEQGLQWYAKSGLSILGCVEQYQFCTDPRTCSKLDALYQLRATPNYGLPSLTARQKAVAGLVWKSVWAAQLQYGLLFIDKQILVANELIMSSLNSYVRSSKIPSNQWVTEAWNFANISLAVLQRRPGDYASPAAVLQQNASRIIQPDTAEARALCKQIKTRSSKHTSFKVLSLALLPGIAALVTLLNGVLPNLLSKTSRHGGGGGGKNATTAWAGYGFCQLLRLMSEARGIGPWDRQEKTVPTLRDRDFKFPLFDNGI
;
A
#
# COMPACT_ATOMS: atom_id res chain seq x y z
N MET A 1 -6.69 -30.95 18.89
CA MET A 1 -6.05 -32.28 18.77
C MET A 1 -4.72 -32.21 19.51
N PRO A 2 -4.47 -33.04 20.53
CA PRO A 2 -3.15 -33.13 21.16
C PRO A 2 -2.33 -34.15 20.35
N GLY A 3 -1.80 -33.70 19.22
CA GLY A 3 -0.76 -34.44 18.51
C GLY A 3 0.56 -34.18 19.21
N ASN A 4 1.35 -35.23 19.41
CA ASN A 4 2.78 -35.16 19.72
C ASN A 4 3.45 -34.09 18.84
N GLU A 5 3.64 -32.88 19.36
CA GLU A 5 4.24 -31.76 18.63
C GLU A 5 5.71 -32.13 18.40
N SER A 6 6.06 -32.44 17.16
CA SER A 6 7.45 -32.46 16.71
C SER A 6 8.17 -31.22 17.26
N THR A 7 9.20 -31.42 18.07
CA THR A 7 9.99 -30.33 18.68
C THR A 7 10.81 -29.55 17.65
N THR A 8 10.79 -29.97 16.39
CA THR A 8 11.43 -29.30 15.24
C THR A 8 10.46 -29.25 14.07
N ALA A 9 10.12 -28.04 13.62
CA ALA A 9 9.42 -27.83 12.35
C ALA A 9 10.45 -27.60 11.24
N THR A 10 11.06 -28.69 10.75
CA THR A 10 12.12 -28.64 9.74
C THR A 10 11.60 -29.26 8.44
N SER A 11 11.66 -28.50 7.35
CA SER A 11 11.27 -28.98 6.01
C SER A 11 12.44 -29.51 5.19
N PHE A 12 13.69 -29.21 5.57
CA PHE A 12 14.89 -29.68 4.90
C PHE A 12 16.08 -29.78 5.87
N ILE A 13 17.05 -30.64 5.59
CA ILE A 13 18.28 -30.75 6.37
C ILE A 13 19.35 -29.87 5.69
N PRO A 14 19.81 -28.77 6.30
CA PRO A 14 20.87 -27.94 5.73
C PRO A 14 22.19 -28.71 5.70
N ARG A 15 23.00 -28.45 4.68
CA ARG A 15 24.41 -28.84 4.69
C ARG A 15 25.17 -28.10 5.79
N ASP A 16 26.32 -28.63 6.18
CA ASP A 16 27.09 -28.09 7.33
C ASP A 16 27.44 -26.60 7.16
N GLU A 17 27.64 -26.13 5.93
CA GLU A 17 27.94 -24.72 5.65
C GLU A 17 26.75 -23.78 5.90
N LEU A 18 25.53 -24.31 5.91
CA LEU A 18 24.28 -23.58 6.12
C LEU A 18 23.68 -23.83 7.51
N LYS A 19 24.33 -24.67 8.34
CA LYS A 19 23.85 -24.94 9.70
C LYS A 19 24.16 -23.76 10.61
N VAL A 20 23.11 -23.06 11.03
CA VAL A 20 23.17 -22.05 12.10
C VAL A 20 22.49 -22.65 13.33
N GLY A 21 23.25 -22.90 14.39
CA GLY A 21 22.77 -23.67 15.55
C GLY A 21 21.71 -22.96 16.40
N ASN A 22 21.73 -21.63 16.43
CA ASN A 22 20.89 -20.79 17.30
C ASN A 22 19.97 -19.87 16.49
N ALA A 23 19.45 -20.37 15.37
CA ALA A 23 18.56 -19.61 14.50
C ALA A 23 17.67 -20.52 13.66
N ASP A 24 16.56 -19.98 13.16
CA ASP A 24 15.75 -20.60 12.13
C ASP A 24 16.25 -20.14 10.75
N LEU A 25 16.51 -21.09 9.84
CA LEU A 25 16.95 -20.80 8.47
C LEU A 25 15.79 -20.97 7.50
N THR A 26 15.47 -19.91 6.77
CA THR A 26 14.51 -19.92 5.65
C THR A 26 15.25 -19.67 4.35
N LEU A 27 15.07 -20.55 3.36
CA LEU A 27 15.61 -20.37 2.00
C LEU A 27 14.50 -19.87 1.07
N ILE A 28 14.76 -18.76 0.40
CA ILE A 28 13.84 -18.11 -0.52
C ILE A 28 14.37 -18.29 -1.93
N ALA A 29 13.68 -19.11 -2.72
CA ALA A 29 14.02 -19.34 -4.10
C ALA A 29 13.17 -18.43 -5.00
N THR A 30 13.83 -17.67 -5.88
CA THR A 30 13.19 -16.73 -6.80
C THR A 30 13.58 -17.05 -8.23
N SER A 31 12.58 -17.05 -9.11
CA SER A 31 12.76 -17.20 -10.55
C SER A 31 12.29 -15.92 -11.25
N PRO A 32 13.20 -15.00 -11.60
CA PRO A 32 12.85 -13.79 -12.33
C PRO A 32 12.53 -14.12 -13.79
N LEU A 33 11.24 -14.23 -14.10
CA LEU A 33 10.74 -14.51 -15.46
C LEU A 33 10.47 -13.24 -16.30
N ALA A 34 10.76 -12.07 -15.75
CA ALA A 34 10.53 -10.79 -16.41
C ALA A 34 11.72 -10.38 -17.29
N TYR A 35 11.42 -9.61 -18.33
CA TYR A 35 12.40 -8.85 -19.11
C TYR A 35 12.55 -7.44 -18.53
N PHE A 36 13.77 -6.94 -18.51
CA PHE A 36 14.16 -5.67 -17.90
C PHE A 36 14.70 -4.71 -18.95
N ASP A 37 14.40 -3.42 -18.77
CA ASP A 37 14.88 -2.36 -19.66
C ASP A 37 16.41 -2.14 -19.54
N GLU A 38 16.99 -2.43 -18.37
CA GLU A 38 18.41 -2.24 -18.08
C GLU A 38 19.00 -3.39 -17.27
N ALA A 39 20.33 -3.55 -17.40
CA ALA A 39 21.12 -4.42 -16.54
C ALA A 39 21.08 -3.95 -15.07
N SER A 40 21.18 -4.90 -14.15
CA SER A 40 21.29 -4.66 -12.71
C SER A 40 22.34 -5.57 -12.09
N SER A 41 23.21 -4.98 -11.27
CA SER A 41 24.25 -5.69 -10.53
C SER A 41 23.77 -6.20 -9.17
N ASP A 42 22.46 -6.32 -8.96
CA ASP A 42 21.91 -6.91 -7.74
C ASP A 42 22.41 -8.35 -7.58
N PRO A 43 23.06 -8.72 -6.46
CA PRO A 43 23.65 -10.04 -6.28
C PRO A 43 22.62 -11.17 -6.20
N TRP A 44 21.36 -10.87 -5.83
CA TRP A 44 20.31 -11.87 -5.73
C TRP A 44 19.63 -12.08 -7.07
N LEU A 45 19.09 -11.05 -7.71
CA LEU A 45 18.36 -11.18 -8.97
C LEU A 45 19.28 -11.23 -10.20
N ASN A 46 20.42 -10.56 -10.15
CA ASN A 46 21.51 -10.56 -11.13
C ASN A 46 21.04 -10.48 -12.60
N ILE A 47 20.67 -9.28 -13.02
CA ILE A 47 20.19 -9.00 -14.37
C ILE A 47 21.38 -8.58 -15.24
N SER A 48 22.01 -9.54 -15.92
CA SER A 48 23.24 -9.28 -16.68
C SER A 48 23.25 -9.85 -18.09
N THR A 49 22.24 -10.62 -18.47
CA THR A 49 22.20 -11.25 -19.80
C THR A 49 21.30 -10.43 -20.69
N SER A 50 21.74 -10.15 -21.91
CA SER A 50 20.97 -9.36 -22.88
C SER A 50 20.60 -10.19 -24.11
N LEU A 51 19.40 -9.97 -24.63
CA LEU A 51 18.96 -10.42 -25.94
C LEU A 51 18.55 -9.21 -26.77
N THR A 52 18.87 -9.20 -28.05
CA THR A 52 18.35 -8.19 -28.98
C THR A 52 17.38 -8.88 -29.92
N ASP A 53 16.11 -8.46 -29.89
CA ASP A 53 15.03 -8.97 -30.73
C ASP A 53 14.32 -7.84 -31.48
N GLU A 54 13.22 -8.17 -32.17
CA GLU A 54 12.39 -7.21 -32.91
C GLU A 54 11.78 -6.10 -32.02
N GLN A 55 11.72 -6.32 -30.70
CA GLN A 55 11.23 -5.34 -29.72
C GLN A 55 12.36 -4.53 -29.07
N GLY A 56 13.62 -4.79 -29.41
CA GLY A 56 14.80 -4.04 -28.98
C GLY A 56 15.76 -4.83 -28.07
N LEU A 57 16.64 -4.12 -27.37
CA LEU A 57 17.54 -4.70 -26.37
C LEU A 57 16.76 -4.99 -25.09
N GLN A 58 16.77 -6.24 -24.64
CA GLN A 58 16.12 -6.69 -23.42
C GLN A 58 17.14 -7.36 -22.51
N TRP A 59 17.01 -7.14 -21.21
CA TRP A 59 17.84 -7.77 -20.20
C TRP A 59 17.04 -8.81 -19.41
N TYR A 60 17.70 -9.88 -18.99
CA TYR A 60 17.12 -10.93 -18.16
C TYR A 60 18.14 -11.45 -17.16
N ALA A 61 17.65 -12.20 -16.18
CA ALA A 61 18.50 -12.73 -15.14
C ALA A 61 19.51 -13.73 -15.68
N LYS A 62 20.73 -13.69 -15.14
CA LYS A 62 21.79 -14.63 -15.50
C LYS A 62 21.45 -16.07 -15.11
N SER A 63 20.75 -16.24 -14.00
CA SER A 63 20.31 -17.53 -13.49
C SER A 63 18.79 -17.59 -13.50
N GLY A 64 18.23 -18.71 -13.98
CA GLY A 64 16.78 -18.95 -13.92
C GLY A 64 16.25 -19.18 -12.49
N LEU A 65 17.15 -19.45 -11.54
CA LEU A 65 16.84 -19.63 -10.13
C LEU A 65 17.92 -18.94 -9.29
N SER A 66 17.50 -18.14 -8.33
CA SER A 66 18.37 -17.54 -7.33
C SER A 66 17.84 -17.79 -5.93
N ILE A 67 18.74 -17.98 -4.97
CA ILE A 67 18.39 -18.36 -3.60
C ILE A 67 18.95 -17.33 -2.63
N LEU A 68 18.08 -16.82 -1.76
CA LEU A 68 18.43 -15.98 -0.62
C LEU A 68 18.20 -16.77 0.68
N GLY A 69 19.22 -16.85 1.53
CA GLY A 69 19.10 -17.41 2.87
C GLY A 69 18.77 -16.32 3.89
N CYS A 70 17.68 -16.49 4.63
CA CYS A 70 17.32 -15.61 5.74
C CYS A 70 17.45 -16.38 7.06
N VAL A 71 18.14 -15.77 8.02
CA VAL A 71 18.39 -16.33 9.34
C VAL A 71 17.58 -15.51 10.35
N GLU A 72 16.63 -16.15 11.01
CA GLU A 72 15.78 -15.53 12.03
C GLU A 72 16.24 -15.96 13.43
N GLN A 73 16.45 -14.97 14.31
CA GLN A 73 16.80 -15.19 15.72
C GLN A 73 15.84 -14.41 16.60
N TYR A 74 15.51 -15.01 17.74
CA TYR A 74 14.51 -14.46 18.64
C TYR A 74 15.09 -14.32 20.04
N GLN A 75 14.60 -13.31 20.74
CA GLN A 75 14.95 -13.06 22.14
C GLN A 75 13.70 -12.53 22.83
N PHE A 76 13.35 -13.11 23.98
CA PHE A 76 12.28 -12.62 24.83
C PHE A 76 12.85 -11.93 26.04
N CYS A 77 12.24 -10.81 26.43
CA CYS A 77 12.70 -10.00 27.53
C CYS A 77 11.53 -9.69 28.48
N THR A 78 11.79 -9.76 29.78
CA THR A 78 10.86 -9.25 30.81
C THR A 78 11.08 -7.77 31.08
N ASP A 79 12.34 -7.34 30.95
CA ASP A 79 12.79 -5.97 31.09
C ASP A 79 14.04 -5.78 30.21
N PRO A 80 14.53 -4.55 29.98
CA PRO A 80 15.65 -4.30 29.08
C PRO A 80 16.98 -4.98 29.45
N ARG A 81 17.11 -5.50 30.68
CA ARG A 81 18.33 -6.17 31.18
C ARG A 81 18.16 -7.68 31.30
N THR A 82 16.93 -8.16 31.44
CA THR A 82 16.60 -9.58 31.63
C THR A 82 15.96 -10.14 30.38
N CYS A 83 16.78 -10.77 29.55
CA CYS A 83 16.39 -11.39 28.30
C CYS A 83 16.86 -12.84 28.22
N SER A 84 16.16 -13.65 27.43
CA SER A 84 16.65 -14.96 27.00
C SER A 84 17.93 -14.80 26.17
N LYS A 85 18.60 -15.91 25.87
CA LYS A 85 19.62 -15.90 24.81
C LYS A 85 18.94 -15.72 23.45
N LEU A 86 19.70 -15.19 22.49
CA LEU A 86 19.31 -15.21 21.07
C LEU A 86 19.35 -16.65 20.58
N ASP A 87 18.21 -17.13 20.11
CA ASP A 87 18.06 -18.52 19.70
C ASP A 87 16.96 -18.69 18.63
N ALA A 88 16.90 -19.88 18.04
CA ALA A 88 15.82 -20.30 17.16
C ALA A 88 14.49 -20.31 17.92
N LEU A 89 13.38 -20.07 17.23
CA LEU A 89 12.09 -19.93 17.88
C LEU A 89 11.80 -21.22 18.66
N TYR A 90 11.69 -22.36 17.98
CA TYR A 90 11.30 -23.65 18.58
C TYR A 90 12.20 -24.07 19.77
N GLN A 91 13.49 -23.73 19.74
CA GLN A 91 14.42 -23.97 20.85
C GLN A 91 14.06 -23.14 22.10
N LEU A 92 13.65 -21.88 21.93
CA LEU A 92 13.15 -21.07 23.04
C LEU A 92 11.90 -21.66 23.67
N ARG A 93 10.93 -22.18 22.90
CA ARG A 93 9.73 -22.82 23.49
C ARG A 93 10.04 -24.13 24.21
N ALA A 94 11.01 -24.90 23.74
CA ALA A 94 11.47 -26.10 24.42
C ALA A 94 12.19 -25.78 25.73
N THR A 95 12.81 -24.59 25.83
CA THR A 95 13.52 -24.14 27.03
C THR A 95 12.52 -23.74 28.13
N PRO A 96 12.69 -24.21 29.39
CA PRO A 96 11.83 -23.81 30.49
C PRO A 96 11.74 -22.29 30.63
N ASN A 97 10.51 -21.77 30.74
CA ASN A 97 10.23 -20.33 30.80
C ASN A 97 10.87 -19.51 29.66
N TYR A 98 11.09 -20.11 28.48
CA TYR A 98 11.77 -19.45 27.37
C TYR A 98 13.22 -19.01 27.68
N GLY A 99 13.86 -19.63 28.66
CA GLY A 99 15.19 -19.23 29.13
C GLY A 99 15.21 -17.98 30.00
N LEU A 100 14.04 -17.51 30.45
CA LEU A 100 13.91 -16.38 31.36
C LEU A 100 13.85 -16.82 32.83
N PRO A 101 14.42 -16.03 33.77
CA PRO A 101 14.31 -16.30 35.19
C PRO A 101 12.86 -16.14 35.67
N SER A 102 12.42 -17.08 36.52
CA SER A 102 11.14 -17.12 37.25
C SER A 102 10.02 -16.19 36.77
N LEU A 103 9.28 -16.61 35.74
CA LEU A 103 8.09 -15.90 35.26
C LEU A 103 6.88 -16.10 36.19
N THR A 104 6.18 -15.01 36.52
CA THR A 104 4.87 -15.06 37.18
C THR A 104 3.82 -15.71 36.27
N ALA A 105 2.71 -16.20 36.83
CA ALA A 105 1.62 -16.80 36.04
C ALA A 105 1.08 -15.86 34.95
N ARG A 106 0.99 -14.56 35.24
CA ARG A 106 0.59 -13.53 34.26
C ARG A 106 1.62 -13.35 33.16
N GLN A 107 2.91 -13.25 33.52
CA GLN A 107 3.99 -13.14 32.53
C GLN A 107 4.08 -14.38 31.64
N LYS A 108 3.83 -15.58 32.17
CA LYS A 108 3.75 -16.81 31.37
C LYS A 108 2.62 -16.75 30.35
N ALA A 109 1.44 -16.24 30.74
CA ALA A 109 0.31 -16.07 29.82
C ALA A 109 0.63 -15.06 28.72
N VAL A 110 1.28 -13.93 29.04
CA VAL A 110 1.74 -12.93 28.07
C VAL A 110 2.80 -13.53 27.15
N ALA A 111 3.80 -14.22 27.71
CA ALA A 111 4.86 -14.88 26.94
C ALA A 111 4.29 -15.91 25.97
N GLY A 112 3.26 -16.68 26.38
CA GLY A 112 2.55 -17.60 25.49
C GLY A 112 1.82 -16.90 24.34
N LEU A 113 1.23 -15.72 24.59
CA LEU A 113 0.62 -14.90 23.54
C LEU A 113 1.67 -14.32 22.57
N VAL A 114 2.75 -13.75 23.11
CA VAL A 114 3.86 -13.19 22.33
C VAL A 114 4.49 -14.30 21.48
N TRP A 115 4.77 -15.45 22.07
CA TRP A 115 5.25 -16.62 21.37
C TRP A 115 4.38 -17.00 20.17
N LYS A 116 3.06 -17.13 20.37
CA LYS A 116 2.12 -17.44 19.26
C LYS A 116 2.12 -16.34 18.19
N SER A 117 2.31 -15.09 18.61
CA SER A 117 2.37 -13.94 17.71
C SER A 117 3.63 -13.96 16.84
N VAL A 118 4.78 -14.28 17.45
CA VAL A 118 6.07 -14.43 16.77
C VAL A 118 6.07 -15.65 15.84
N TRP A 119 5.54 -16.78 16.30
CA TRP A 119 5.37 -17.97 15.47
C TRP A 119 4.58 -17.68 14.20
N ALA A 120 3.49 -16.93 14.32
CA ALA A 120 2.68 -16.56 13.17
C ALA A 120 3.30 -15.44 12.30
N ALA A 121 4.39 -14.82 12.76
CA ALA A 121 5.14 -13.77 12.07
C ALA A 121 6.43 -14.27 11.41
N GLN A 122 6.77 -15.56 11.57
CA GLN A 122 7.92 -16.17 10.90
C GLN A 122 7.80 -16.00 9.37
N LEU A 123 8.94 -15.75 8.72
CA LEU A 123 8.98 -15.41 7.31
C LEU A 123 8.34 -16.51 6.43
N GLN A 124 8.52 -17.77 6.80
CA GLN A 124 7.92 -18.91 6.08
C GLN A 124 6.40 -18.78 5.88
N TYR A 125 5.67 -18.24 6.86
CA TYR A 125 4.22 -18.06 6.74
C TYR A 125 3.88 -16.83 5.89
N GLY A 126 4.71 -15.78 5.94
CA GLY A 126 4.61 -14.66 5.03
C GLY A 126 4.70 -15.12 3.57
N LEU A 127 5.72 -15.93 3.26
CA LEU A 127 5.92 -16.51 1.92
C LEU A 127 4.75 -17.42 1.52
N LEU A 128 4.22 -18.23 2.43
CA LEU A 128 3.11 -19.13 2.13
C LEU A 128 1.78 -18.41 1.85
N PHE A 129 1.46 -17.35 2.60
CA PHE A 129 0.14 -16.70 2.53
C PHE A 129 0.11 -15.47 1.61
N ILE A 130 1.21 -14.72 1.49
CA ILE A 130 1.31 -13.54 0.63
C ILE A 130 1.86 -13.94 -0.76
N ASP A 131 2.59 -15.05 -0.84
CA ASP A 131 3.20 -15.57 -2.07
C ASP A 131 4.08 -14.49 -2.75
N LYS A 132 4.16 -14.48 -4.08
CA LYS A 132 4.96 -13.52 -4.86
C LYS A 132 4.74 -12.06 -4.44
N GLN A 133 3.54 -11.68 -4.00
CA GLN A 133 3.21 -10.29 -3.63
C GLN A 133 4.05 -9.74 -2.47
N ILE A 134 4.78 -10.61 -1.78
CA ILE A 134 5.73 -10.21 -0.74
C ILE A 134 6.95 -9.47 -1.28
N LEU A 135 7.25 -9.61 -2.58
CA LEU A 135 8.39 -8.95 -3.22
C LEU A 135 8.01 -7.53 -3.67
N VAL A 136 8.78 -6.53 -3.21
CA VAL A 136 8.66 -5.13 -3.63
C VAL A 136 8.95 -4.97 -5.12
N ALA A 137 9.84 -5.79 -5.68
CA ALA A 137 10.19 -5.79 -7.10
C ALA A 137 8.98 -6.01 -8.02
N ASN A 138 7.87 -6.57 -7.54
CA ASN A 138 6.66 -6.69 -8.35
C ASN A 138 5.99 -5.35 -8.65
N GLU A 139 6.23 -4.31 -7.85
CA GLU A 139 5.72 -2.96 -8.12
C GLU A 139 6.39 -2.33 -9.36
N LEU A 140 7.56 -2.86 -9.76
CA LEU A 140 8.32 -2.40 -10.92
C LEU A 140 7.81 -3.01 -12.24
N ILE A 141 6.87 -3.95 -12.19
CA ILE A 141 6.28 -4.58 -13.37
C ILE A 141 5.36 -3.57 -14.06
N MET A 142 5.71 -3.21 -15.30
CA MET A 142 5.02 -2.17 -16.07
C MET A 142 3.92 -2.72 -16.97
N SER A 143 4.09 -3.93 -17.51
CA SER A 143 3.13 -4.56 -18.42
C SER A 143 3.24 -6.08 -18.37
N SER A 144 2.09 -6.75 -18.43
CA SER A 144 1.96 -8.20 -18.58
C SER A 144 1.17 -8.57 -19.84
N LEU A 145 1.23 -7.73 -20.89
CA LEU A 145 0.47 -7.95 -22.12
C LEU A 145 1.18 -8.98 -23.03
N ASN A 146 0.39 -9.87 -23.64
CA ASN A 146 0.83 -10.86 -24.64
C ASN A 146 1.90 -11.86 -24.16
N SER A 147 1.79 -12.36 -22.92
CA SER A 147 2.69 -13.38 -22.34
C SER A 147 4.11 -12.91 -22.02
N TYR A 148 4.42 -11.63 -22.24
CA TYR A 148 5.69 -11.02 -21.84
C TYR A 148 5.48 -10.16 -20.59
N VAL A 149 6.23 -10.46 -19.52
CA VAL A 149 6.27 -9.61 -18.32
C VAL A 149 7.46 -8.67 -18.47
N ARG A 150 7.19 -7.37 -18.57
CA ARG A 150 8.23 -6.33 -18.63
C ARG A 150 8.29 -5.58 -17.32
N SER A 151 9.49 -5.40 -16.81
CA SER A 151 9.78 -4.66 -15.59
C SER A 151 10.75 -3.52 -15.88
N SER A 152 10.59 -2.43 -15.13
CA SER A 152 11.56 -1.33 -15.15
C SER A 152 12.89 -1.75 -14.52
N LYS A 153 13.89 -0.88 -14.62
CA LYS A 153 15.22 -1.09 -14.03
C LYS A 153 15.12 -1.42 -12.54
N ILE A 154 15.74 -2.53 -12.16
CA ILE A 154 15.90 -2.92 -10.75
C ILE A 154 17.15 -2.23 -10.16
N PRO A 155 17.06 -1.58 -8.99
CA PRO A 155 18.21 -1.05 -8.26
C PRO A 155 19.25 -2.15 -7.91
N SER A 156 20.53 -1.81 -7.88
CA SER A 156 21.61 -2.76 -7.55
C SER A 156 21.59 -3.27 -6.10
N ASN A 157 20.77 -2.67 -5.25
CA ASN A 157 20.59 -3.03 -3.84
C ASN A 157 19.18 -3.56 -3.55
N GLN A 158 18.45 -4.04 -4.56
CA GLN A 158 17.08 -4.52 -4.40
C GLN A 158 16.98 -5.62 -3.35
N TRP A 159 17.93 -6.56 -3.28
CA TRP A 159 17.95 -7.62 -2.26
C TRP A 159 17.90 -7.07 -0.82
N VAL A 160 18.52 -5.91 -0.57
CA VAL A 160 18.49 -5.24 0.74
C VAL A 160 17.10 -4.70 1.02
N THR A 161 16.49 -4.03 0.03
CA THR A 161 15.12 -3.52 0.11
C THR A 161 14.13 -4.65 0.40
N GLU A 162 14.30 -5.79 -0.25
CA GLU A 162 13.46 -6.98 -0.05
C GLU A 162 13.65 -7.57 1.35
N ALA A 163 14.90 -7.69 1.83
CA ALA A 163 15.18 -8.16 3.18
C ALA A 163 14.54 -7.26 4.26
N TRP A 164 14.59 -5.93 4.08
CA TRP A 164 13.90 -4.99 4.96
C TRP A 164 12.39 -5.11 4.87
N ASN A 165 11.84 -5.32 3.67
CA ASN A 165 10.41 -5.53 3.50
C ASN A 165 9.93 -6.79 4.22
N PHE A 166 10.66 -7.91 4.12
CA PHE A 166 10.38 -9.13 4.86
C PHE A 166 10.33 -8.89 6.37
N ALA A 167 11.34 -8.19 6.91
CA ALA A 167 11.37 -7.83 8.33
C ALA A 167 10.19 -6.93 8.73
N ASN A 168 9.83 -5.95 7.90
CA ASN A 168 8.70 -5.05 8.14
C ASN A 168 7.36 -5.79 8.14
N ILE A 169 7.18 -6.74 7.22
CA ILE A 169 5.99 -7.58 7.16
C ILE A 169 5.89 -8.46 8.40
N SER A 170 6.98 -9.14 8.80
CA SER A 170 7.02 -9.92 10.03
C SER A 170 6.69 -9.07 11.25
N LEU A 171 7.24 -7.84 11.35
CA LEU A 171 6.93 -6.93 12.44
C LEU A 171 5.46 -6.46 12.43
N ALA A 172 4.90 -6.17 11.26
CA ALA A 172 3.51 -5.78 11.12
C ALA A 172 2.57 -6.92 11.55
N VAL A 173 2.89 -8.17 11.19
CA VAL A 173 2.16 -9.34 11.66
C VAL A 173 2.28 -9.46 13.17
N LEU A 174 3.49 -9.35 13.73
CA LEU A 174 3.71 -9.41 15.18
C LEU A 174 2.88 -8.37 15.95
N GLN A 175 2.77 -7.14 15.42
CA GLN A 175 1.96 -6.07 16.01
C GLN A 175 0.46 -6.35 15.93
N ARG A 176 0.01 -6.98 14.84
CA ARG A 176 -1.40 -7.27 14.61
C ARG A 176 -1.93 -8.44 15.45
N ARG A 177 -1.12 -9.49 15.62
CA ARG A 177 -1.54 -10.77 16.22
C ARG A 177 -2.15 -10.66 17.64
N PRO A 178 -1.65 -9.83 18.57
CA PRO A 178 -2.30 -9.63 19.87
C PRO A 178 -3.72 -9.07 19.74
N GLY A 179 -3.97 -8.21 18.75
CA GLY A 179 -5.31 -7.69 18.46
C GLY A 179 -6.25 -8.78 17.93
N ASP A 180 -5.77 -9.61 17.00
CA ASP A 180 -6.54 -10.74 16.46
C ASP A 180 -6.84 -11.81 17.54
N TYR A 181 -5.97 -11.96 18.55
CA TYR A 181 -6.22 -12.83 19.71
C TYR A 181 -7.41 -12.36 20.57
N ALA A 182 -7.52 -11.06 20.81
CA ALA A 182 -8.60 -10.48 21.61
C ALA A 182 -9.91 -10.32 20.83
N SER A 183 -9.81 -10.01 19.53
CA SER A 183 -10.95 -9.80 18.65
C SER A 183 -10.68 -10.45 17.29
N PRO A 184 -11.01 -11.74 17.13
CA PRO A 184 -10.81 -12.46 15.88
C PRO A 184 -11.56 -11.78 14.72
N ALA A 185 -10.98 -11.80 13.52
CA ALA A 185 -11.61 -11.29 12.32
C ALA A 185 -12.99 -11.98 12.08
N ALA A 186 -13.95 -11.23 11.52
CA ALA A 186 -15.32 -11.72 11.29
C ALA A 186 -15.38 -13.04 10.49
N VAL A 187 -14.44 -13.26 9.56
CA VAL A 187 -14.32 -14.50 8.78
C VAL A 187 -14.04 -15.72 9.67
N LEU A 188 -13.25 -15.53 10.75
CA LEU A 188 -12.98 -16.59 11.72
C LEU A 188 -14.16 -16.80 12.68
N GLN A 189 -14.97 -15.78 12.91
CA GLN A 189 -16.17 -15.87 13.74
C GLN A 189 -17.28 -16.74 13.12
N GLN A 190 -17.31 -16.86 11.79
CA GLN A 190 -18.26 -17.75 11.09
C GLN A 190 -18.03 -19.24 11.41
N ASN A 191 -16.81 -19.61 11.84
CA ASN A 191 -16.46 -20.96 12.27
C ASN A 191 -16.08 -20.97 13.76
N ALA A 192 -17.05 -20.63 14.63
CA ALA A 192 -16.88 -20.55 16.08
C ALA A 192 -16.28 -21.83 16.71
N SER A 193 -16.46 -23.00 16.08
CA SER A 193 -15.87 -24.27 16.49
C SER A 193 -14.34 -24.32 16.44
N ARG A 194 -13.69 -23.38 15.73
CA ARG A 194 -12.21 -23.27 15.65
C ARG A 194 -11.62 -22.28 16.65
N ILE A 195 -12.45 -21.59 17.44
CA ILE A 195 -12.00 -20.62 18.45
C ILE A 195 -11.75 -21.39 19.76
N ILE A 196 -10.47 -21.62 20.06
CA ILE A 196 -10.05 -22.25 21.31
C ILE A 196 -10.08 -21.18 22.41
N GLN A 197 -10.93 -21.38 23.43
CA GLN A 197 -10.98 -20.48 24.57
C GLN A 197 -9.77 -20.68 25.48
N PRO A 198 -9.32 -19.65 26.22
CA PRO A 198 -8.18 -19.80 27.12
C PRO A 198 -8.55 -20.63 28.35
N ASP A 199 -7.79 -21.69 28.60
CA ASP A 199 -8.04 -22.62 29.72
C ASP A 199 -7.70 -22.00 31.08
N THR A 200 -6.66 -21.15 31.15
CA THR A 200 -6.19 -20.53 32.39
C THR A 200 -6.92 -19.22 32.73
N ALA A 201 -7.03 -18.92 34.04
CA ALA A 201 -7.66 -17.69 34.52
C ALA A 201 -6.89 -16.44 34.07
N GLU A 202 -5.56 -16.54 34.04
CA GLU A 202 -4.66 -15.46 33.61
C GLU A 202 -4.80 -15.16 32.13
N ALA A 203 -4.91 -16.19 31.27
CA ALA A 203 -5.11 -15.98 29.85
C ALA A 203 -6.49 -15.38 29.54
N ARG A 204 -7.54 -15.76 30.27
CA ARG A 204 -8.85 -15.09 30.20
C ARG A 204 -8.80 -13.64 30.66
N ALA A 205 -7.98 -13.32 31.68
CA ALA A 205 -7.78 -11.95 32.12
C ALA A 205 -7.08 -11.09 31.05
N LEU A 206 -6.15 -11.66 30.28
CA LEU A 206 -5.48 -10.96 29.18
C LEU A 206 -6.45 -10.47 28.10
N CYS A 207 -7.47 -11.26 27.75
CA CYS A 207 -8.49 -10.85 26.78
C CYS A 207 -9.20 -9.54 27.16
N LYS A 208 -9.38 -9.28 28.46
CA LYS A 208 -10.00 -8.03 28.96
C LYS A 208 -9.03 -6.85 28.99
N GLN A 209 -7.72 -7.11 28.93
CA GLN A 209 -6.68 -6.09 29.02
C GLN A 209 -6.25 -5.57 27.64
N ILE A 210 -6.35 -6.40 26.60
CA ILE A 210 -6.03 -6.00 25.23
C ILE A 210 -7.15 -5.11 24.69
N LYS A 211 -6.83 -3.85 24.43
CA LYS A 211 -7.75 -2.87 23.86
C LYS A 211 -7.43 -2.67 22.38
N THR A 212 -8.41 -2.93 21.53
CA THR A 212 -8.33 -2.63 20.10
C THR A 212 -9.22 -1.44 19.76
N ARG A 213 -8.86 -0.70 18.72
CA ARG A 213 -9.69 0.42 18.24
C ARG A 213 -10.94 -0.14 17.59
N SER A 214 -12.11 0.25 18.09
CA SER A 214 -13.39 -0.13 17.48
C SER A 214 -13.61 0.64 16.19
N SER A 215 -13.93 -0.06 15.10
CA SER A 215 -14.32 0.55 13.82
C SER A 215 -15.77 1.06 13.82
N LYS A 216 -16.57 0.69 14.84
CA LYS A 216 -17.97 1.11 14.95
C LYS A 216 -18.15 2.61 15.21
N HIS A 217 -17.10 3.28 15.69
CA HIS A 217 -17.11 4.70 16.00
C HIS A 217 -15.86 5.35 15.41
N THR A 218 -16.02 6.06 14.30
CA THR A 218 -14.95 6.87 13.70
C THR A 218 -15.05 8.30 14.22
N SER A 219 -14.07 8.73 15.02
CA SER A 219 -13.95 10.12 15.41
C SER A 219 -13.41 10.93 14.24
N PHE A 220 -14.29 11.59 13.49
CA PHE A 220 -13.89 12.57 12.48
C PHE A 220 -13.55 13.90 13.16
N LYS A 221 -12.49 14.56 12.71
CA LYS A 221 -12.25 15.96 13.09
C LYS A 221 -13.35 16.80 12.41
N VAL A 222 -14.38 17.15 13.17
CA VAL A 222 -15.52 17.97 12.69
C VAL A 222 -15.02 19.26 12.03
N LEU A 223 -13.93 19.83 12.55
CA LEU A 223 -13.25 20.99 11.96
C LEU A 223 -12.81 20.73 10.52
N SER A 224 -12.12 19.63 10.23
CA SER A 224 -11.66 19.29 8.88
C SER A 224 -12.83 18.99 7.95
N LEU A 225 -13.87 18.33 8.47
CA LEU A 225 -15.09 18.04 7.71
C LEU A 225 -15.88 19.31 7.37
N ALA A 226 -15.81 20.36 8.18
CA ALA A 226 -16.45 21.65 7.92
C ALA A 226 -15.58 22.59 7.07
N LEU A 227 -14.26 22.59 7.28
CA LEU A 227 -13.33 23.46 6.55
C LEU A 227 -13.25 23.11 5.06
N LEU A 228 -13.24 21.84 4.71
CA LEU A 228 -13.10 21.41 3.32
C LEU A 228 -14.26 21.90 2.42
N PRO A 229 -15.55 21.67 2.74
CA PRO A 229 -16.65 22.25 1.99
C PRO A 229 -16.74 23.77 2.19
N GLY A 230 -16.38 24.31 3.36
CA GLY A 230 -16.39 25.74 3.61
C GLY A 230 -15.43 26.53 2.71
N ILE A 231 -14.20 26.05 2.56
CA ILE A 231 -13.20 26.65 1.67
C ILE A 231 -13.63 26.50 0.21
N ALA A 232 -14.13 25.33 -0.20
CA ALA A 232 -14.62 25.11 -1.55
C ALA A 232 -15.81 26.04 -1.90
N ALA A 233 -16.75 26.22 -0.98
CA ALA A 233 -17.85 27.16 -1.13
C ALA A 233 -17.35 28.62 -1.20
N LEU A 234 -16.40 29.00 -0.34
CA LEU A 234 -15.82 30.34 -0.34
C LEU A 234 -15.12 30.65 -1.68
N VAL A 235 -14.29 29.73 -2.18
CA VAL A 235 -13.62 29.90 -3.49
C VAL A 235 -14.64 30.01 -4.62
N THR A 236 -15.69 29.19 -4.58
CA THR A 236 -16.77 29.22 -5.60
C THR A 236 -17.54 30.54 -5.55
N LEU A 237 -17.87 31.02 -4.35
CA LEU A 237 -18.54 32.32 -4.15
C LEU A 237 -17.66 33.49 -4.57
N LEU A 238 -16.37 33.49 -4.22
CA LEU A 238 -15.42 34.50 -4.66
C LEU A 238 -15.32 34.52 -6.19
N ASN A 239 -15.23 33.36 -6.84
CA ASN A 239 -15.18 33.27 -8.30
C ASN A 239 -16.47 33.81 -8.96
N GLY A 240 -17.65 33.60 -8.36
CA GLY A 240 -18.91 34.11 -8.89
C GLY A 240 -19.17 35.60 -8.62
N VAL A 241 -18.74 36.11 -7.47
CA VAL A 241 -19.06 37.48 -7.01
C VAL A 241 -18.00 38.50 -7.46
N LEU A 242 -16.71 38.12 -7.49
CA LEU A 242 -15.61 39.03 -7.82
C LEU A 242 -15.76 39.70 -9.21
N PRO A 243 -16.16 38.98 -10.29
CA PRO A 243 -16.40 39.63 -11.60
C PRO A 243 -17.55 40.64 -11.57
N ASN A 244 -18.59 40.37 -10.77
CA ASN A 244 -19.75 41.25 -10.62
C ASN A 244 -19.42 42.51 -9.80
N LEU A 245 -18.54 42.40 -8.81
CA LEU A 245 -18.06 43.55 -8.02
C LEU A 245 -17.09 44.42 -8.83
N LEU A 246 -16.14 43.81 -9.55
CA LEU A 246 -15.18 44.53 -10.39
C LEU A 246 -15.86 45.24 -11.57
N SER A 247 -16.88 44.64 -12.18
CA SER A 247 -17.66 45.29 -13.25
C SER A 247 -18.55 46.45 -12.77
N LYS A 248 -19.02 46.42 -11.51
CA LYS A 248 -19.76 47.54 -10.90
C LYS A 248 -18.85 48.70 -10.48
N THR A 249 -17.67 48.42 -9.96
CA THR A 249 -16.70 49.43 -9.49
C THR A 249 -15.96 50.12 -10.64
N SER A 250 -15.59 49.38 -11.70
CA SER A 250 -15.00 49.95 -12.94
C SER A 250 -15.97 50.82 -13.76
N ARG A 251 -17.28 50.76 -13.46
CA ARG A 251 -18.29 51.68 -14.04
C ARG A 251 -18.33 53.04 -13.36
N HIS A 252 -17.88 53.15 -12.11
CA HIS A 252 -17.94 54.40 -11.33
C HIS A 252 -16.62 55.18 -11.34
N GLY A 253 -15.47 54.53 -11.57
CA GLY A 253 -14.19 55.20 -11.80
C GLY A 253 -13.95 55.37 -13.30
N GLY A 254 -14.00 56.60 -13.81
CA GLY A 254 -13.84 56.95 -15.24
C GLY A 254 -12.47 56.68 -15.89
N GLY A 255 -11.72 55.68 -15.41
CA GLY A 255 -10.45 55.25 -16.01
C GLY A 255 -10.64 54.11 -17.00
N GLY A 256 -10.35 54.35 -18.28
CA GLY A 256 -10.54 53.40 -19.39
C GLY A 256 -9.79 52.07 -19.30
N GLY A 257 -8.88 51.87 -18.33
CA GLY A 257 -8.11 50.63 -18.16
C GLY A 257 -8.91 49.43 -17.63
N GLY A 258 -9.97 49.64 -16.84
CA GLY A 258 -10.72 48.54 -16.22
C GLY A 258 -11.60 47.73 -17.19
N LYS A 259 -12.07 48.36 -18.27
CA LYS A 259 -12.99 47.75 -19.25
C LYS A 259 -12.32 46.64 -20.09
N ASN A 260 -11.01 46.77 -20.34
CA ASN A 260 -10.23 45.81 -21.14
C ASN A 260 -9.89 44.54 -20.34
N ALA A 261 -9.66 44.66 -19.03
CA ALA A 261 -9.43 43.51 -18.17
C ALA A 261 -10.71 42.68 -18.02
N THR A 262 -11.86 43.31 -17.75
CA THR A 262 -13.13 42.58 -17.57
C THR A 262 -13.60 41.82 -18.81
N THR A 263 -13.34 42.35 -20.01
CA THR A 263 -13.66 41.67 -21.28
C THR A 263 -12.70 40.52 -21.57
N ALA A 264 -11.41 40.68 -21.27
CA ALA A 264 -10.44 39.58 -21.33
C ALA A 264 -10.82 38.42 -20.38
N TRP A 265 -11.17 38.73 -19.12
CA TRP A 265 -11.64 37.74 -18.16
C TRP A 265 -12.93 37.04 -18.59
N ALA A 266 -13.87 37.77 -19.21
CA ALA A 266 -15.08 37.15 -19.78
C ALA A 266 -14.75 36.18 -20.92
N GLY A 267 -13.74 36.48 -21.74
CA GLY A 267 -13.28 35.63 -22.86
C GLY A 267 -12.70 34.27 -22.45
N TYR A 268 -12.16 34.15 -21.23
CA TYR A 268 -11.65 32.88 -20.70
C TYR A 268 -12.73 32.03 -20.00
N GLY A 269 -13.98 32.49 -19.95
CA GLY A 269 -15.08 31.74 -19.37
C GLY A 269 -15.38 30.46 -20.15
N PHE A 270 -15.77 29.39 -19.45
CA PHE A 270 -16.13 28.10 -20.07
C PHE A 270 -17.14 28.24 -21.22
N CYS A 271 -18.17 29.07 -21.05
CA CYS A 271 -19.18 29.30 -22.09
C CYS A 271 -18.61 30.00 -23.34
N GLN A 272 -17.60 30.86 -23.18
CA GLN A 272 -16.91 31.50 -24.31
C GLN A 272 -15.97 30.52 -25.02
N LEU A 273 -15.30 29.64 -24.27
CA LEU A 273 -14.51 28.56 -24.88
C LEU A 273 -15.40 27.58 -25.66
N LEU A 274 -16.57 27.23 -25.10
CA LEU A 274 -17.56 26.40 -25.78
C LEU A 274 -18.10 27.08 -27.04
N ARG A 275 -18.32 28.40 -26.99
CA ARG A 275 -18.67 29.21 -28.16
C ARG A 275 -17.60 29.12 -29.25
N LEU A 276 -16.33 29.34 -28.93
CA LEU A 276 -15.22 29.28 -29.89
C LEU A 276 -15.10 27.89 -30.55
N MET A 277 -15.25 26.82 -29.78
CA MET A 277 -15.28 25.45 -30.33
C MET A 277 -16.50 25.20 -31.23
N SER A 278 -17.63 25.85 -30.92
CA SER A 278 -18.87 25.73 -31.70
C SER A 278 -18.77 26.55 -32.99
N GLU A 279 -18.21 27.76 -32.93
CA GLU A 279 -17.87 28.59 -34.10
C GLU A 279 -16.90 27.88 -35.05
N ALA A 280 -15.89 27.17 -34.51
CA ALA A 280 -14.99 26.34 -35.29
C ALA A 280 -15.71 25.20 -36.04
N ARG A 281 -16.89 24.78 -35.56
CA ARG A 281 -17.77 23.82 -36.23
C ARG A 281 -18.85 24.48 -37.10
N GLY A 282 -18.73 25.78 -37.38
CA GLY A 282 -19.67 26.52 -38.21
C GLY A 282 -20.98 26.91 -37.50
N ILE A 283 -21.06 26.75 -36.18
CA ILE A 283 -22.25 27.15 -35.40
C ILE A 283 -22.16 28.65 -35.11
N GLY A 284 -23.10 29.43 -35.66
CA GLY A 284 -23.25 30.87 -35.48
C GLY A 284 -24.45 31.38 -36.31
N PRO A 285 -24.81 32.67 -36.27
CA PRO A 285 -24.14 33.79 -35.60
C PRO A 285 -24.49 33.95 -34.11
N TRP A 286 -23.51 34.38 -33.31
CA TRP A 286 -23.65 34.61 -31.86
C TRP A 286 -23.89 36.09 -31.52
N ASP A 287 -24.78 36.34 -30.55
CA ASP A 287 -25.03 37.63 -29.93
C ASP A 287 -24.32 37.73 -28.55
N ARG A 288 -24.08 38.97 -28.08
CA ARG A 288 -23.47 39.29 -26.78
C ARG A 288 -22.08 38.66 -26.56
N GLN A 289 -21.25 38.69 -27.61
CA GLN A 289 -19.92 38.09 -27.63
C GLN A 289 -18.97 38.60 -26.53
N GLU A 290 -19.22 39.80 -25.99
CA GLU A 290 -18.41 40.42 -24.92
C GLU A 290 -18.88 40.07 -23.50
N LYS A 291 -19.99 39.31 -23.34
CA LYS A 291 -20.54 38.93 -22.02
C LYS A 291 -20.11 37.52 -21.62
N THR A 292 -20.16 37.20 -20.33
CA THR A 292 -19.76 35.88 -19.79
C THR A 292 -20.54 34.69 -20.39
N VAL A 293 -21.79 34.91 -20.81
CA VAL A 293 -22.64 33.89 -21.45
C VAL A 293 -23.06 34.38 -22.84
N PRO A 294 -22.44 33.89 -23.92
CA PRO A 294 -22.85 34.18 -25.28
C PRO A 294 -24.12 33.40 -25.61
N THR A 295 -24.99 34.00 -26.42
CA THR A 295 -26.25 33.37 -26.84
C THR A 295 -26.33 33.37 -28.36
N LEU A 296 -26.89 32.34 -28.98
CA LEU A 296 -27.17 32.37 -30.41
C LEU A 296 -28.16 33.49 -30.73
N ARG A 297 -27.94 34.17 -31.85
CA ARG A 297 -28.80 35.27 -32.30
C ARG A 297 -30.23 34.78 -32.58
N ASP A 298 -30.35 33.59 -33.17
CA ASP A 298 -31.62 32.88 -33.34
C ASP A 298 -31.75 31.75 -32.32
N ARG A 299 -32.84 31.77 -31.55
CA ARG A 299 -33.15 30.74 -30.55
C ARG A 299 -33.59 29.41 -31.17
N ASP A 300 -34.11 29.46 -32.39
CA ASP A 300 -34.66 28.31 -33.12
C ASP A 300 -33.73 27.79 -34.23
N PHE A 301 -32.45 28.17 -34.18
CA PHE A 301 -31.47 27.72 -35.17
C PHE A 301 -31.26 26.20 -35.03
N LYS A 302 -31.86 25.43 -35.94
CA LYS A 302 -31.66 23.98 -36.03
C LYS A 302 -30.28 23.72 -36.62
N PHE A 303 -29.38 23.16 -35.81
CA PHE A 303 -28.10 22.72 -36.34
C PHE A 303 -28.33 21.61 -37.36
N PRO A 304 -27.65 21.62 -38.51
CA PRO A 304 -27.58 20.43 -39.35
C PRO A 304 -26.90 19.35 -38.51
N LEU A 305 -27.68 18.41 -37.99
CA LEU A 305 -27.13 17.15 -37.48
C LEU A 305 -26.49 16.48 -38.68
N PHE A 306 -25.26 15.99 -38.52
CA PHE A 306 -24.54 15.26 -39.55
C PHE A 306 -25.47 14.21 -40.16
N ASP A 307 -25.86 14.41 -41.43
CA ASP A 307 -26.37 13.30 -42.22
C ASP A 307 -25.19 12.33 -42.34
N ASN A 308 -25.34 11.17 -41.69
CA ASN A 308 -24.33 10.13 -41.64
C ASN A 308 -24.01 9.68 -43.08
N GLY A 309 -22.87 10.14 -43.56
CA GLY A 309 -22.26 9.70 -44.80
C GLY A 309 -20.80 9.30 -44.60
N ILE A 310 -20.51 8.51 -43.54
CA ILE A 310 -19.38 7.57 -43.43
C ILE A 310 -19.83 6.39 -42.56
#